data_AF-A0A8J3I284-F1
#
_entry.id   AF-A0A8J3I284-F1
#
_cell.length_a   1.000
_cell.length_b   1.000
_cell.length_c   1.000
_cell.angle_alpha   90.00
_cell.angle_beta   90.00
_cell.angle_gamma   90.00
#
_symmetry.space_group_name_H-M   'P 1'
#
loop_
_entity.id
_entity.type
_entity.pdbx_description
1 polymer ?
#
loop_
_entity_poly.entity_id
_entity_poly.type
_entity_poly.pdbx_seq_one_letter_code
_entity_poly.pdbx_strand_id
1 'polypeptide(L)'
;MPLDNRKTSHIQQMVNKSFTGRQRSVVLVTNSAGSYSYNAQAVVFRPDLAIDPQIPDQEGQTPRARVDTVMLAPLGTSFAGVVLIADTPTATALAVQTSPIYEIVSCVPAGILPGGTHLRVYLRRLR
;
A
#
# COMPACT_ATOMS: atom_id res chain seq x y z
N MET A 1 -8.08 11.55 -27.95
CA MET A 1 -6.67 11.84 -28.31
C MET A 1 -5.78 10.98 -27.41
N PRO A 2 -4.97 10.05 -27.94
CA PRO A 2 -4.11 9.20 -27.13
C PRO A 2 -2.98 10.00 -26.44
N LEU A 3 -2.48 9.51 -25.31
CA LEU A 3 -1.28 10.07 -24.68
C LEU A 3 -0.02 9.67 -25.47
N ASP A 4 0.76 10.66 -25.88
CA ASP A 4 2.11 10.47 -26.42
C ASP A 4 3.07 9.97 -25.32
N ASN A 5 4.05 9.13 -25.70
CA ASN A 5 5.01 8.49 -24.80
C ASN A 5 5.90 9.51 -24.06
N ARG A 6 6.09 10.70 -24.62
CA ARG A 6 6.75 11.82 -23.93
C ARG A 6 5.93 12.32 -22.73
N LYS A 7 4.59 12.36 -22.87
CA LYS A 7 3.67 12.81 -21.83
C LYS A 7 3.50 11.75 -20.74
N THR A 8 3.43 10.46 -21.08
CA THR A 8 3.38 9.37 -20.08
C THR A 8 4.66 9.36 -19.21
N SER A 9 5.84 9.44 -19.84
CA SER A 9 7.13 9.50 -19.13
C SER A 9 7.22 10.73 -18.22
N HIS A 10 6.80 11.92 -18.69
CA HIS A 10 6.78 13.12 -17.85
C HIS A 10 5.83 13.00 -16.64
N ILE A 11 4.64 12.42 -16.84
CA ILE A 11 3.69 12.16 -15.74
C ILE A 11 4.31 11.19 -14.73
N GLN A 12 4.89 10.07 -15.17
CA GLN A 12 5.57 9.12 -14.28
C GLN A 12 6.69 9.78 -13.46
N GLN A 13 7.53 10.62 -14.10
CA GLN A 13 8.59 11.36 -13.41
C GLN A 13 8.03 12.33 -12.35
N MET A 14 6.95 13.05 -12.64
CA MET A 14 6.34 13.98 -11.68
C MET A 14 5.64 13.25 -10.54
N VAL A 15 4.99 12.11 -10.79
CA VAL A 15 4.43 11.28 -9.73
C VAL A 15 5.56 10.72 -8.84
N ASN A 16 6.63 10.17 -9.42
CA ASN A 16 7.78 9.69 -8.63
C ASN A 16 8.38 10.80 -7.74
N LYS A 17 8.58 12.01 -8.28
CA LYS A 17 9.02 13.18 -7.51
C LYS A 17 8.07 13.53 -6.35
N SER A 18 6.76 13.39 -6.53
CA SER A 18 5.76 13.65 -5.48
C SER A 18 5.75 12.59 -4.35
N PHE A 19 6.35 11.42 -4.59
CA PHE A 19 6.52 10.34 -3.60
C PHE A 19 7.85 10.46 -2.85
N THR A 20 8.91 10.98 -3.47
CA THR A 20 10.20 11.24 -2.83
C THR A 20 10.03 12.09 -1.57
N GLY A 21 10.58 11.63 -0.44
CA GLY A 21 10.45 12.28 0.87
C GLY A 21 9.14 11.99 1.63
N ARG A 22 8.22 11.20 1.05
CA ARG A 22 6.99 10.71 1.72
C ARG A 22 6.96 9.19 1.90
N GLN A 23 8.03 8.51 1.47
CA GLN A 23 8.16 7.06 1.57
C GLN A 23 8.67 6.64 2.94
N ARG A 24 8.15 5.51 3.44
CA ARG A 24 8.65 4.74 4.56
C ARG A 24 8.99 3.33 4.06
N SER A 25 10.00 2.70 4.66
CA SER A 25 10.29 1.29 4.41
C SER A 25 9.38 0.43 5.29
N VAL A 26 8.67 -0.51 4.68
CA VAL A 26 7.87 -1.55 5.36
C VAL A 26 8.33 -2.92 4.89
N VAL A 27 8.16 -3.96 5.70
CA VAL A 27 8.54 -5.33 5.32
C VAL A 27 7.32 -6.10 4.84
N LEU A 28 7.38 -6.54 3.59
CA LEU A 28 6.48 -7.55 3.03
C LEU A 28 6.98 -8.92 3.46
N VAL A 29 6.11 -9.72 4.08
CA VAL A 29 6.41 -11.10 4.47
C VAL A 29 5.70 -12.03 3.51
N THR A 30 6.46 -12.68 2.64
CA THR A 30 5.94 -13.69 1.72
C THR A 30 6.15 -15.09 2.28
N ASN A 31 5.21 -15.99 2.00
CA ASN A 31 5.38 -17.42 2.21
C ASN A 31 5.35 -18.11 0.85
N SER A 32 6.43 -18.82 0.51
CA SER A 32 6.51 -19.66 -0.68
C SER A 32 6.96 -21.05 -0.28
N ALA A 33 6.16 -22.06 -0.62
CA ALA A 33 6.41 -23.48 -0.30
C ALA A 33 6.78 -23.76 1.18
N GLY A 34 6.20 -23.00 2.12
CA GLY A 34 6.46 -23.15 3.57
C GLY A 34 7.66 -22.39 4.10
N SER A 35 8.40 -21.67 3.25
CA SER A 35 9.50 -20.80 3.65
C SER A 35 9.08 -19.33 3.67
N TYR A 36 9.33 -18.65 4.78
CA TYR A 36 9.09 -17.22 4.92
C TYR A 36 10.26 -16.40 4.37
N SER A 37 9.95 -15.38 3.56
CA SER A 37 10.91 -14.40 3.07
C SER A 37 10.50 -12.98 3.51
N TYR A 38 11.50 -12.14 3.76
CA TYR A 38 11.32 -10.78 4.26
C TYR A 38 11.88 -9.80 3.23
N ASN A 39 11.03 -8.93 2.67
CA ASN A 39 11.45 -7.94 1.68
C ASN A 39 11.07 -6.52 2.13
N ALA A 40 12.07 -5.64 2.27
CA ALA A 40 11.86 -4.24 2.63
C ALA A 40 11.48 -3.43 1.38
N GLN A 41 10.28 -2.87 1.37
CA GLN A 41 9.72 -2.11 0.25
C GLN A 41 9.50 -0.65 0.67
N ALA A 42 10.03 0.29 -0.12
CA ALA A 42 9.69 1.70 0.02
C ALA A 42 8.26 1.96 -0.51
N VAL A 43 7.39 2.47 0.35
CA VAL A 43 5.97 2.76 0.09
C VAL A 43 5.56 4.06 0.76
N VAL A 44 4.48 4.71 0.33
CA VAL A 44 3.84 5.74 1.17
C VAL A 44 2.86 5.01 2.11
N PHE A 45 3.08 5.13 3.41
CA PHE A 45 2.29 4.45 4.45
C PHE A 45 1.60 5.48 5.33
N ARG A 46 0.26 5.48 5.39
CA ARG A 46 -0.50 6.48 6.16
C ARG A 46 -1.82 5.92 6.71
N PRO A 47 -2.25 6.32 7.93
CA PRO A 47 -3.57 5.97 8.43
C PRO A 47 -4.67 6.52 7.50
N ASP A 48 -5.79 5.81 7.37
CA ASP A 48 -6.93 6.26 6.57
C ASP A 48 -7.82 7.20 7.39
N LEU A 49 -7.34 8.43 7.60
CA LEU A 49 -8.01 9.44 8.43
C LEU A 49 -9.23 10.08 7.75
N ALA A 50 -9.51 9.73 6.49
CA ALA A 50 -10.55 10.34 5.67
C ALA A 50 -11.91 9.63 5.82
N ILE A 51 -12.41 9.61 7.06
CA ILE A 51 -13.83 9.33 7.33
C ILE A 51 -14.48 10.68 7.61
N ASP A 52 -15.33 11.14 6.72
CA ASP A 52 -16.23 12.25 7.03
C ASP A 52 -17.34 11.70 7.94
N PRO A 53 -17.38 12.06 9.24
CA PRO A 53 -18.37 11.53 10.16
C PRO A 53 -19.79 12.01 9.86
N GLN A 54 -19.96 12.99 8.96
CA GLN A 54 -21.25 13.55 8.56
C GLN A 54 -21.93 12.78 7.42
N ILE A 55 -21.23 11.83 6.78
CA ILE A 55 -21.78 11.02 5.68
C ILE A 55 -22.05 9.59 6.20
N PRO A 56 -23.32 9.19 6.40
CA PRO A 56 -23.67 7.81 6.74
C PRO A 56 -23.20 6.83 5.67
N ASP A 57 -22.95 5.57 6.06
CA ASP A 57 -22.70 4.52 5.07
C ASP A 57 -23.99 4.13 4.31
N GLN A 58 -23.87 3.17 3.38
CA GLN A 58 -25.00 2.70 2.56
C GLN A 58 -26.13 2.04 3.37
N GLU A 59 -25.90 1.72 4.64
CA GLU A 59 -26.87 1.14 5.57
C GLU A 59 -27.42 2.19 6.57
N GLY A 60 -27.04 3.47 6.39
CA GLY A 60 -27.43 4.57 7.27
C GLY A 60 -26.71 4.58 8.62
N GLN A 61 -25.66 3.77 8.78
CA GLN A 61 -24.89 3.68 10.02
C GLN A 61 -23.76 4.71 10.07
N THR A 62 -23.24 4.95 11.27
CA THR A 62 -22.02 5.76 11.44
C THR A 62 -20.89 5.15 10.61
N PRO A 63 -20.24 5.91 9.71
CA PRO A 63 -19.27 5.37 8.77
C PRO A 63 -18.09 4.76 9.54
N ARG A 64 -17.94 3.43 9.43
CA ARG A 64 -16.87 2.68 10.10
C ARG A 64 -15.61 2.68 9.26
N ALA A 65 -14.46 2.77 9.92
CA ALA A 65 -13.17 2.48 9.29
C ALA A 65 -13.16 1.02 8.79
N ARG A 66 -13.41 0.82 7.48
CA ARG A 66 -13.26 -0.51 6.86
C ARG A 66 -11.78 -0.93 6.77
N VAL A 67 -10.87 0.05 6.92
CA VAL A 67 -9.44 -0.02 6.69
C VAL A 67 -8.75 0.88 7.73
N ASP A 68 -7.68 0.42 8.36
CA ASP A 68 -6.93 1.24 9.35
C ASP A 68 -5.86 2.09 8.67
N THR A 69 -5.30 1.61 7.56
CA THR A 69 -4.11 2.19 6.93
C THR A 69 -4.14 1.98 5.43
N VAL A 70 -3.75 3.01 4.67
CA VAL A 70 -3.57 2.95 3.22
C VAL A 70 -2.09 2.98 2.90
N MET A 71 -1.65 2.00 2.11
CA MET A 71 -0.32 1.92 1.54
C MET A 71 -0.38 2.20 0.05
N LEU A 72 0.53 3.03 -0.46
CA LEU A 72 0.76 3.21 -1.90
C LEU A 72 2.13 2.62 -2.26
N ALA A 73 2.10 1.50 -2.98
CA ALA A 73 3.29 0.82 -3.48
C ALA A 73 3.52 1.11 -4.97
N PRO A 74 4.75 1.00 -5.48
CA PRO A 74 5.04 1.03 -6.91
C PRO A 74 4.21 0.00 -7.70
N LEU A 75 3.84 0.30 -8.95
CA LEU A 75 3.00 -0.60 -9.76
C LEU A 75 3.62 -1.99 -10.00
N GLY A 76 4.95 -2.09 -10.00
CA GLY A 76 5.68 -3.35 -10.15
C GLY A 76 5.77 -4.21 -8.89
N THR A 77 5.22 -3.78 -7.75
CA THR A 77 5.24 -4.55 -6.51
C THR A 77 4.23 -5.71 -6.59
N SER A 78 4.71 -6.94 -6.60
CA SER A 78 3.84 -8.12 -6.51
C SER A 78 3.44 -8.38 -5.05
N PHE A 79 2.14 -8.57 -4.83
CA PHE A 79 1.58 -9.02 -3.55
C PHE A 79 1.22 -10.52 -3.54
N ALA A 80 1.55 -11.26 -4.61
CA ALA A 80 1.33 -12.69 -4.67
C ALA A 80 2.15 -13.42 -3.58
N GLY A 81 1.48 -14.21 -2.75
CA GLY A 81 2.11 -14.93 -1.64
C GLY A 81 2.50 -14.06 -0.44
N VAL A 82 2.17 -12.76 -0.41
CA VAL A 82 2.32 -11.92 0.79
C VAL A 82 1.27 -12.36 1.82
N VAL A 83 1.73 -12.78 2.99
CA VAL A 83 0.88 -13.19 4.11
C VAL A 83 0.54 -12.00 5.01
N LEU A 84 1.52 -11.15 5.28
CA LEU A 84 1.39 -10.00 6.16
C LEU A 84 2.40 -8.90 5.80
N ILE A 85 2.10 -7.68 6.23
CA ILE A 85 2.98 -6.51 6.11
C ILE A 85 3.33 -6.03 7.52
N ALA A 86 4.60 -5.83 7.80
CA ALA A 86 5.08 -5.31 9.08
C ALA A 86 5.62 -3.88 8.93
N ASP A 87 5.23 -3.00 9.84
CA ASP A 87 5.64 -1.58 9.83
C ASP A 87 7.05 -1.37 10.40
N THR A 88 8.04 -1.97 9.74
CA THR A 88 9.46 -1.92 10.10
C THR A 88 10.33 -1.71 8.87
N PRO A 89 11.45 -0.95 8.97
CA PRO A 89 12.42 -0.84 7.89
C PRO A 89 13.32 -2.08 7.76
N THR A 90 13.34 -2.99 8.74
CA THR A 90 14.35 -4.04 8.87
C THR A 90 13.79 -5.42 8.49
N ALA A 91 14.21 -5.97 7.36
CA ALA A 91 13.78 -7.27 6.83
C ALA A 91 14.36 -8.47 7.60
N THR A 92 13.97 -8.64 8.87
CA THR A 92 14.34 -9.79 9.71
C THR A 92 13.15 -10.31 10.50
N ALA A 93 13.14 -11.61 10.83
CA ALA A 93 12.07 -12.25 11.60
C ALA A 93 11.81 -11.56 12.96
N LEU A 94 12.87 -11.21 13.69
CA LEU A 94 12.78 -10.54 15.00
C LEU A 94 12.16 -9.14 14.90
N ALA A 95 12.56 -8.36 13.89
CA ALA A 95 12.00 -7.03 13.66
C ALA A 95 10.51 -7.11 13.26
N VAL A 96 10.12 -8.12 12.47
CA VAL A 96 8.71 -8.36 12.13
C VAL A 96 7.88 -8.72 13.36
N GLN A 97 8.37 -9.62 14.23
CA GLN A 97 7.64 -10.06 15.42
C GLN A 97 7.37 -8.95 16.44
N THR A 98 8.23 -7.93 16.49
CA THR A 98 8.11 -6.80 17.44
C THR A 98 7.36 -5.59 16.87
N SER A 99 6.96 -5.64 15.60
CA SER A 99 6.38 -4.50 14.88
C SER A 99 4.86 -4.60 14.71
N PRO A 100 4.16 -3.48 14.47
CA PRO A 100 2.76 -3.51 14.07
C PRO A 100 2.57 -4.30 12.77
N ILE A 101 1.71 -5.31 12.80
CA ILE A 101 1.43 -6.20 11.67
C ILE A 101 0.07 -5.85 11.04
N TYR A 102 0.00 -5.95 9.71
CA TYR A 102 -1.16 -5.64 8.90
C TYR A 102 -1.49 -6.77 7.91
N GLU A 103 -2.77 -7.05 7.73
CA GLU A 103 -3.30 -7.87 6.64
C GLU A 103 -3.70 -7.01 5.44
N ILE A 104 -3.60 -7.59 4.23
CA ILE A 104 -4.06 -6.95 2.99
C ILE A 104 -5.56 -7.23 2.82
N VAL A 105 -6.39 -6.18 2.90
CA VAL A 105 -7.85 -6.28 2.69
C VAL A 105 -8.18 -6.22 1.21
N SER A 106 -7.54 -5.33 0.46
CA SER A 106 -7.65 -5.26 -1.01
C SER A 106 -6.51 -4.47 -1.63
N CYS A 107 -6.21 -4.74 -2.89
CA CYS A 107 -5.19 -4.06 -3.68
C CYS A 107 -5.80 -3.64 -5.03
N VAL A 108 -5.76 -2.33 -5.33
CA VAL A 108 -6.36 -1.75 -6.53
C VAL A 108 -5.34 -0.84 -7.24
N PRO A 109 -5.14 -0.97 -8.56
CA PRO A 109 -4.30 -0.03 -9.29
C PRO A 109 -4.87 1.40 -9.27
N ALA A 110 -4.01 2.39 -9.05
CA ALA A 110 -4.36 3.79 -8.90
C ALA A 110 -3.43 4.68 -9.74
N GLY A 111 -3.97 5.73 -10.36
CA GLY A 111 -3.21 6.68 -11.20
C GLY A 111 -3.58 6.64 -12.70
N ILE A 112 -2.64 7.07 -13.56
CA ILE A 112 -2.84 7.43 -14.99
C ILE A 112 -1.55 7.07 -15.76
N LEU A 113 -1.50 6.30 -16.86
CA LEU A 113 -2.48 5.60 -17.72
C LEU A 113 -1.66 4.64 -18.62
N PRO A 114 -2.15 3.46 -19.08
CA PRO A 114 -3.27 2.63 -18.62
C PRO A 114 -2.85 1.67 -17.50
N GLY A 115 -3.79 1.19 -16.69
CA GLY A 115 -3.48 0.27 -15.57
C GLY A 115 -2.93 0.91 -14.29
N GLY A 116 -2.86 2.25 -14.23
CA GLY A 116 -2.41 3.00 -13.05
C GLY A 116 -0.93 3.38 -13.07
N THR A 117 -0.46 4.03 -12.00
CA THR A 117 0.97 4.30 -11.73
C THR A 117 1.47 3.65 -10.44
N HIS A 118 0.55 3.33 -9.54
CA HIS A 118 0.81 2.77 -8.21
C HIS A 118 -0.25 1.72 -7.88
N LEU A 119 0.03 0.87 -6.90
CA LEU A 119 -0.96 0.02 -6.27
C LEU A 119 -1.40 0.68 -4.96
N ARG A 120 -2.69 1.00 -4.84
CA ARG A 120 -3.30 1.37 -3.56
C ARG A 120 -3.71 0.09 -2.85
N VAL A 121 -3.09 -0.16 -1.71
CA VAL A 121 -3.35 -1.32 -0.86
C VAL A 121 -4.04 -0.84 0.41
N TYR A 122 -5.19 -1.41 0.69
CA TYR A 122 -5.99 -1.16 1.88
C TYR A 122 -5.63 -2.20 2.94
N LEU A 123 -5.18 -1.75 4.10
CA LEU A 123 -4.62 -2.57 5.16
C LEU A 123 -5.44 -2.49 6.45
N ARG A 124 -5.68 -3.65 7.08
CA ARG A 124 -6.22 -3.74 8.44
C ARG A 124 -5.11 -4.18 9.38
N ARG A 125 -5.07 -3.62 10.58
CA ARG A 125 -4.10 -3.99 11.62
C ARG A 125 -4.53 -5.29 12.30
N LEU A 126 -3.62 -6.26 12.37
CA LEU A 126 -3.80 -7.46 13.18
C LEU A 126 -3.53 -7.12 14.67
N ARG A 127 -4.28 -7.76 15.56
CA ARG A 127 -4.23 -7.58 17.02
C ARG A 127 -3.46 -8.71 17.68
#